data_AF-A0A0M9ZVG4-F1
#
_entry.id   AF-A0A0M9ZVG4-F1
#
_cell.length_a   1.000
_cell.length_b   1.000
_cell.length_c   1.000
_cell.angle_alpha   90.00
_cell.angle_beta   90.00
_cell.angle_gamma   90.00
#
_symmetry.space_group_name_H-M   'P 1'
#
loop_
_entity.id
_entity.type
_entity.pdbx_description
1 polymer ?
#
loop_
_entity_poly.entity_id
_entity_poly.type
_entity_poly.pdbx_seq_one_letter_code
_entity_poly.pdbx_strand_id
1 'polypeptide(L)'
;MDPAEGRLSRHRHPNDADRTHPAIVTACTLGPAAVLAVIQSFAPAQVPLGRRADLPGPEADGRTYATHQDIRVRFTLFTQTPPPAEPALRVLVARRGEAPTARAPATMDAASTATLLAAFTTALVALMGYWINQHAKRREQKSRMYAEALQVIHSYEDLPYLIRCRPASDPETRAALAQQISDVFTKINLHQNLLLMDSYVVGEAYADLFQQTRRHAGPHRLEAWNTPPVATDQEMSGRVYFPYDNQPEQEICLLAMRRELTPWGWLLRPHTHRRIRHLRHRRTPWSEPDFMRETRARLLSPRGGGAND
;
A
#
# COMPACT_ATOMS: atom_id res chain seq x y z
N MET A 1 -20.37 -50.38 31.52
CA MET A 1 -21.65 -49.78 31.93
C MET A 1 -21.53 -48.30 31.69
N ASP A 2 -22.45 -47.81 30.86
CA ASP A 2 -22.53 -46.53 30.16
C ASP A 2 -23.29 -45.49 31.06
N PRO A 3 -23.65 -44.26 30.62
CA PRO A 3 -22.87 -43.03 30.81
C PRO A 3 -23.73 -41.81 31.26
N ALA A 4 -23.15 -40.61 31.12
CA ALA A 4 -23.81 -39.33 30.78
C ALA A 4 -24.59 -38.53 31.86
N GLU A 5 -24.19 -37.26 32.04
CA GLU A 5 -25.00 -36.02 31.93
C GLU A 5 -24.08 -34.84 32.37
N GLY A 6 -23.78 -33.79 31.61
CA GLY A 6 -24.60 -33.12 30.59
C GLY A 6 -25.08 -31.76 31.10
N ARG A 7 -24.22 -30.87 31.62
CA ARG A 7 -24.64 -29.52 32.08
C ARG A 7 -24.28 -28.43 31.07
N LEU A 8 -25.17 -28.30 30.09
CA LEU A 8 -25.34 -27.15 29.19
C LEU A 8 -25.97 -25.98 29.97
N SER A 9 -25.25 -24.88 30.17
CA SER A 9 -25.85 -23.60 30.56
C SER A 9 -25.95 -22.69 29.33
N ARG A 10 -27.06 -22.85 28.60
CA ARG A 10 -27.62 -21.84 27.69
C ARG A 10 -28.19 -20.71 28.54
N HIS A 11 -27.65 -19.50 28.42
CA HIS A 11 -28.45 -18.29 28.63
C HIS A 11 -28.54 -17.52 27.31
N ARG A 12 -29.75 -17.49 26.78
CA ARG A 12 -30.17 -16.73 25.60
C ARG A 12 -30.83 -15.43 26.08
N HIS A 13 -30.33 -14.33 25.53
CA HIS A 13 -30.94 -13.03 25.21
C HIS A 13 -32.31 -12.63 25.80
N PRO A 14 -32.49 -11.32 26.08
CA PRO A 14 -33.11 -10.48 25.04
C PRO A 14 -32.55 -9.05 24.95
N ASN A 15 -32.58 -8.53 23.73
CA ASN A 15 -33.05 -7.19 23.34
C ASN A 15 -32.80 -6.00 24.31
N ASP A 16 -31.92 -5.07 23.89
CA ASP A 16 -32.10 -3.64 24.16
C ASP A 16 -31.56 -2.85 22.96
N ALA A 17 -32.43 -2.76 21.96
CA ALA A 17 -32.44 -1.69 20.99
C ALA A 17 -33.18 -0.51 21.63
N ASP A 18 -32.47 0.53 22.07
CA ASP A 18 -32.86 1.93 21.81
C ASP A 18 -31.77 2.89 22.29
N ARG A 19 -31.16 3.60 21.35
CA ARG A 19 -30.61 4.96 21.53
C ARG A 19 -30.25 5.51 20.15
N THR A 20 -31.31 5.92 19.48
CA THR A 20 -31.26 6.95 18.45
C THR A 20 -30.81 8.29 19.07
N HIS A 21 -29.93 9.01 18.38
CA HIS A 21 -30.05 10.43 18.02
C HIS A 21 -28.79 10.94 17.27
N PRO A 22 -28.92 12.01 16.47
CA PRO A 22 -28.57 11.96 15.04
C PRO A 22 -27.48 12.97 14.65
N ALA A 23 -27.29 13.10 13.33
CA ALA A 23 -26.50 14.11 12.61
C ALA A 23 -25.06 13.69 12.27
N ILE A 24 -24.89 13.19 11.04
CA ILE A 24 -24.23 13.88 9.91
C ILE A 24 -24.28 12.88 8.76
N VAL A 25 -25.40 12.85 8.04
CA VAL A 25 -25.50 12.23 6.72
C VAL A 25 -26.31 13.17 5.85
N THR A 26 -25.65 14.20 5.34
CA THR A 26 -26.13 14.89 4.14
C THR A 26 -25.51 14.16 2.96
N ALA A 27 -26.12 13.04 2.59
CA ALA A 27 -25.80 12.36 1.34
C ALA A 27 -26.51 13.10 0.21
N CYS A 28 -25.72 13.65 -0.73
CA CYS A 28 -26.21 14.14 -2.00
C CYS A 28 -27.04 13.05 -2.68
N THR A 29 -28.36 13.25 -2.75
CA THR A 29 -29.26 12.45 -3.57
C THR A 29 -29.09 12.83 -5.03
N LEU A 30 -27.99 12.41 -5.65
CA LEU A 30 -27.93 12.23 -7.10
C LEU A 30 -28.54 10.86 -7.38
N GLY A 31 -29.74 10.85 -7.97
CA GLY A 31 -30.44 9.62 -8.32
C GLY A 31 -29.57 8.74 -9.25
N PRO A 32 -29.75 7.41 -9.23
CA PRO A 32 -28.91 6.47 -9.99
C PRO A 32 -28.87 6.76 -11.50
N ALA A 33 -29.88 7.43 -12.06
CA ALA A 33 -29.91 7.87 -13.46
C ALA A 33 -28.85 8.94 -13.80
N ALA A 34 -28.51 9.84 -12.87
CA ALA A 34 -27.51 10.88 -13.10
C ALA A 34 -26.07 10.32 -13.03
N VAL A 35 -25.85 9.30 -12.20
CA VAL A 35 -24.57 8.59 -12.11
C VAL A 35 -24.32 7.75 -13.36
N LEU A 36 -25.36 7.12 -13.92
CA LEU A 36 -25.24 6.35 -15.17
C LEU A 36 -24.92 7.23 -16.39
N ALA A 37 -25.52 8.43 -16.47
CA ALA A 37 -25.27 9.36 -17.56
C ALA A 37 -23.80 9.85 -17.58
N VAL A 38 -23.22 10.13 -16.41
CA VAL A 38 -21.81 10.54 -16.28
C VAL A 38 -20.85 9.39 -16.62
N ILE A 39 -21.19 8.15 -16.28
CA ILE A 39 -20.36 6.97 -16.60
C ILE A 39 -20.40 6.65 -18.11
N GLN A 40 -21.57 6.76 -18.76
CA GLN A 40 -21.70 6.52 -20.22
C GLN A 40 -21.00 7.59 -21.08
N SER A 41 -20.74 8.77 -20.52
CA SER A 41 -20.02 9.86 -21.21
C SER A 41 -18.50 9.63 -21.30
N PHE A 42 -17.98 8.62 -20.60
CA PHE A 42 -16.55 8.31 -20.47
C PHE A 42 -16.18 6.91 -20.98
N ALA A 43 -16.86 6.41 -22.02
CA ALA A 43 -16.34 5.27 -22.79
C ALA A 43 -15.17 5.74 -23.67
N PRO A 44 -13.92 5.30 -23.45
CA PRO A 44 -12.83 5.66 -24.34
C PRO A 44 -13.02 4.99 -25.71
N ALA A 45 -12.88 5.79 -26.76
CA ALA A 45 -12.85 5.30 -28.14
C ALA A 45 -11.77 4.22 -28.28
N GLN A 46 -12.16 3.05 -28.79
CA GLN A 46 -11.22 2.00 -29.16
C GLN A 46 -10.37 2.51 -30.33
N VAL A 47 -9.06 2.63 -30.10
CA VAL A 47 -8.08 2.91 -31.15
C VAL A 47 -7.80 1.59 -31.89
N PRO A 48 -7.91 1.55 -33.23
CA PRO A 48 -7.73 0.32 -33.98
C PRO A 48 -6.27 -0.12 -34.03
N LEU A 49 -6.06 -1.43 -33.90
CA LEU A 49 -4.78 -2.12 -34.07
C LEU A 49 -4.22 -1.92 -35.49
N GLY A 50 -3.22 -1.06 -35.59
CA GLY A 50 -2.36 -0.91 -36.77
C GLY A 50 -1.32 -2.02 -36.86
N ARG A 51 -1.21 -2.59 -38.06
CA ARG A 51 -0.42 -3.77 -38.46
C ARG A 51 1.11 -3.54 -38.41
N ARG A 52 1.79 -4.64 -38.03
CA ARG A 52 3.22 -4.98 -37.88
C ARG A 52 4.10 -4.69 -39.12
N ALA A 53 5.31 -4.15 -38.89
CA ALA A 53 6.56 -4.32 -39.65
C ALA A 53 7.66 -3.57 -38.86
N ASP A 54 8.92 -3.95 -38.71
CA ASP A 54 9.74 -5.15 -38.88
C ASP A 54 10.97 -4.90 -37.98
N LEU A 55 11.55 -5.96 -37.40
CA LEU A 55 12.77 -5.90 -36.58
C LEU A 55 14.03 -5.64 -37.43
N PRO A 56 15.13 -5.17 -36.82
CA PRO A 56 16.23 -6.11 -36.62
C PRO A 56 16.83 -6.08 -35.20
N GLY A 57 17.45 -7.20 -34.85
CA GLY A 57 17.99 -7.54 -33.53
C GLY A 57 19.38 -6.96 -33.19
N PRO A 58 20.08 -7.57 -32.22
CA PRO A 58 20.84 -6.85 -31.19
C PRO A 58 22.33 -6.72 -31.50
N GLU A 59 22.94 -5.63 -31.04
CA GLU A 59 24.39 -5.49 -30.98
C GLU A 59 24.82 -4.97 -29.60
N ALA A 60 25.87 -5.60 -29.09
CA ALA A 60 26.41 -5.44 -27.76
C ALA A 60 27.59 -4.48 -27.77
N ASP A 61 27.63 -3.56 -26.79
CA ASP A 61 28.84 -2.98 -26.18
C ASP A 61 28.34 -2.09 -25.03
N GLY A 62 28.80 -2.13 -23.78
CA GLY A 62 30.19 -2.25 -23.36
C GLY A 62 30.74 -0.87 -22.99
N ARG A 63 30.39 -0.33 -21.80
CA ARG A 63 31.21 0.53 -20.89
C ARG A 63 30.41 1.53 -20.04
N THR A 64 30.34 1.24 -18.74
CA THR A 64 31.07 1.93 -17.66
C THR A 64 30.97 3.47 -17.52
N TYR A 65 30.23 3.87 -16.48
CA TYR A 65 30.32 5.04 -15.58
C TYR A 65 30.67 6.43 -16.15
N ALA A 66 29.67 7.32 -16.18
CA ALA A 66 29.86 8.76 -16.14
C ALA A 66 29.22 9.34 -14.88
N THR A 67 30.09 9.67 -13.94
CA THR A 67 29.89 10.57 -12.80
C THR A 67 29.35 11.91 -13.31
N HIS A 68 28.18 12.35 -12.86
CA HIS A 68 27.77 13.76 -12.96
C HIS A 68 26.93 14.16 -11.75
N GLN A 69 27.66 14.66 -10.75
CA GLN A 69 27.16 15.44 -9.63
C GLN A 69 27.13 16.90 -10.07
N ASP A 70 25.95 17.42 -10.42
CA ASP A 70 25.62 18.84 -10.26
C ASP A 70 24.09 18.99 -10.30
N ILE A 71 23.42 18.67 -9.20
CA ILE A 71 21.98 18.91 -9.04
C ILE A 71 21.81 20.39 -8.67
N ARG A 72 21.79 21.25 -9.70
CA ARG A 72 21.17 22.57 -9.56
C ARG A 72 19.66 22.39 -9.55
N VAL A 73 19.09 22.44 -8.35
CA VAL A 73 17.65 22.52 -8.13
C VAL A 73 17.14 23.83 -8.73
N ARG A 74 16.65 23.78 -9.97
CA ARG A 74 15.88 24.86 -10.58
C ARG A 74 14.42 24.64 -10.20
N PHE A 75 13.98 25.26 -9.12
CA PHE A 75 12.57 25.42 -8.79
C PHE A 75 11.92 26.27 -9.88
N THR A 76 11.39 25.65 -10.94
CA THR A 76 10.43 26.29 -11.82
C THR A 76 9.06 26.14 -11.20
N LEU A 77 8.64 27.18 -10.47
CA LEU A 77 7.25 27.45 -10.16
C LEU A 77 6.46 27.44 -11.47
N PHE A 78 5.70 26.37 -11.71
CA PHE A 78 4.75 26.29 -12.81
C PHE A 78 3.52 27.13 -12.43
N THR A 79 3.65 28.46 -12.43
CA THR A 79 2.48 29.34 -12.54
C THR A 79 2.01 29.23 -13.98
N GLN A 80 0.98 28.43 -14.21
CA GLN A 80 0.29 28.38 -15.48
C GLN A 80 -0.40 29.74 -15.70
N THR A 81 0.26 30.63 -16.43
CA THR A 81 -0.28 31.89 -16.92
C THR A 81 -1.44 31.58 -17.88
N PRO A 82 -2.63 32.19 -17.74
CA PRO A 82 -3.64 32.13 -18.79
C PRO A 82 -3.18 32.94 -20.03
N PRO A 83 -3.61 32.57 -21.24
CA PRO A 83 -3.18 33.23 -22.48
C PRO A 83 -3.69 34.68 -22.58
N PRO A 84 -2.96 35.57 -23.28
CA PRO A 84 -3.40 36.94 -23.49
C PRO A 84 -4.62 36.98 -24.43
N ALA A 85 -5.72 37.57 -23.95
CA ALA A 85 -6.82 37.98 -24.82
C ALA A 85 -6.38 39.20 -25.63
N GLU A 86 -6.22 39.04 -26.95
CA GLU A 86 -6.06 40.17 -27.87
C GLU A 86 -7.33 41.06 -27.85
N PRO A 87 -7.20 42.39 -27.77
CA PRO A 87 -8.31 43.30 -27.99
C PRO A 87 -8.53 43.47 -29.50
N ALA A 88 -9.46 42.69 -30.07
CA ALA A 88 -10.00 42.97 -31.40
C ALA A 88 -10.82 44.27 -31.35
N LEU A 89 -10.16 45.38 -31.70
CA LEU A 89 -10.73 46.72 -31.84
C LEU A 89 -11.72 46.74 -33.02
N ARG A 90 -13.01 46.48 -32.75
CA ARG A 90 -14.11 46.80 -33.67
C ARG A 90 -14.77 48.10 -33.23
N VAL A 91 -14.48 49.16 -33.99
CA VAL A 91 -15.17 50.45 -33.95
C VAL A 91 -16.65 50.22 -34.32
N LEU A 92 -17.53 50.27 -33.32
CA LEU A 92 -18.97 50.37 -33.53
C LEU A 92 -19.37 51.84 -33.29
N VAL A 93 -19.80 52.45 -34.39
CA VAL A 93 -20.30 53.82 -34.50
C VAL A 93 -21.36 54.09 -33.43
N ALA A 94 -21.11 55.12 -32.62
CA ALA A 94 -22.05 55.61 -31.62
C ALA A 94 -23.28 56.23 -32.30
N ARG A 95 -24.45 55.60 -32.16
CA ARG A 95 -25.73 56.25 -32.43
C ARG A 95 -26.21 56.92 -31.14
N ARG A 96 -26.16 58.25 -31.15
CA ARG A 96 -26.67 59.14 -30.11
C ARG A 96 -28.20 59.14 -30.12
N GLY A 97 -28.82 58.88 -28.98
CA GLY A 97 -30.24 59.12 -28.78
C GLY A 97 -30.77 58.62 -27.44
N GLU A 98 -31.13 59.58 -26.58
CA GLU A 98 -32.16 59.53 -25.52
C GLU A 98 -31.75 59.36 -24.04
N ALA A 99 -32.55 60.08 -23.25
CA ALA A 99 -32.28 60.69 -21.95
C ALA A 99 -32.53 59.75 -20.75
N PRO A 100 -32.11 60.12 -19.53
CA PRO A 100 -32.04 59.20 -18.39
C PRO A 100 -33.42 59.02 -17.76
N THR A 101 -34.05 57.88 -17.99
CA THR A 101 -35.26 57.48 -17.26
C THR A 101 -34.91 56.38 -16.24
N ALA A 102 -35.13 56.72 -14.96
CA ALA A 102 -35.30 55.86 -13.80
C ALA A 102 -34.57 54.51 -13.79
N ARG A 103 -33.42 54.46 -13.10
CA ARG A 103 -32.72 53.22 -12.75
C ARG A 103 -33.58 52.41 -11.77
N ALA A 104 -34.39 51.48 -12.29
CA ALA A 104 -34.99 50.42 -11.51
C ALA A 104 -33.88 49.60 -10.82
N PRO A 105 -34.07 49.08 -9.60
CA PRO A 105 -33.08 48.22 -8.97
C PRO A 105 -32.83 47.03 -9.89
N ALA A 106 -31.57 46.83 -10.29
CA ALA A 106 -31.14 45.70 -11.09
C ALA A 106 -31.44 44.42 -10.32
N THR A 107 -32.62 43.85 -10.56
CA THR A 107 -32.93 42.48 -10.16
C THR A 107 -32.09 41.60 -11.08
N MET A 108 -31.28 40.70 -10.52
CA MET A 108 -30.54 39.73 -11.34
C MET A 108 -31.56 38.96 -12.18
N ASP A 109 -31.42 39.04 -13.50
CA ASP A 109 -32.26 38.29 -14.44
C ASP A 109 -32.04 36.78 -14.23
N ALA A 110 -33.11 35.99 -14.34
CA ALA A 110 -33.08 34.55 -14.05
C ALA A 110 -32.02 33.80 -14.90
N ALA A 111 -31.76 34.29 -16.12
CA ALA A 111 -30.73 33.78 -17.01
C ALA A 111 -29.30 33.99 -16.46
N SER A 112 -29.04 35.11 -15.77
CA SER A 112 -27.75 35.42 -15.15
C SER A 112 -27.51 34.56 -13.92
N THR A 113 -28.55 34.30 -13.13
CA THR A 113 -28.45 33.36 -11.99
C THR A 113 -28.21 31.92 -12.43
N ALA A 114 -28.86 31.48 -13.52
CA ALA A 114 -28.71 30.12 -14.04
C ALA A 114 -27.30 29.86 -14.59
N THR A 115 -26.73 30.83 -15.31
CA THR A 115 -25.36 30.73 -15.84
C THR A 115 -24.30 30.73 -14.75
N LEU A 116 -24.45 31.55 -13.70
CA LEU A 116 -23.55 31.52 -12.54
C LEU A 116 -23.60 30.19 -11.80
N LEU A 117 -24.80 29.63 -11.60
CA LEU A 117 -24.96 28.32 -10.98
C LEU A 117 -24.32 27.21 -11.83
N ALA A 118 -24.54 27.22 -13.15
CA ALA A 118 -23.95 26.24 -14.06
C ALA A 118 -22.41 26.32 -14.10
N ALA A 119 -21.85 27.53 -14.10
CA ALA A 119 -20.41 27.74 -14.03
C ALA A 119 -19.84 27.24 -12.70
N PHE A 120 -20.52 27.51 -11.58
CA PHE A 120 -20.10 27.04 -10.26
C PHE A 120 -20.15 25.52 -10.15
N THR A 121 -21.21 24.86 -10.64
CA THR A 121 -21.30 23.40 -10.63
C THR A 121 -20.23 22.77 -11.50
N THR A 122 -19.95 23.36 -12.68
CA THR A 122 -18.90 22.87 -13.58
C THR A 122 -17.52 22.98 -12.92
N ALA A 123 -17.22 24.13 -12.30
CA ALA A 123 -15.98 24.35 -11.58
C ALA A 123 -15.83 23.35 -10.40
N LEU A 124 -16.89 23.12 -9.64
CA LEU A 124 -16.88 22.17 -8.52
C LEU A 124 -16.61 20.74 -8.99
N VAL A 125 -17.26 20.30 -10.07
CA VAL A 125 -17.05 18.97 -10.66
C VAL A 125 -15.61 18.81 -11.16
N ALA A 126 -15.06 19.82 -11.83
CA ALA A 126 -13.68 19.80 -12.31
C ALA A 126 -12.67 19.72 -11.14
N LEU A 127 -12.87 20.50 -10.07
CA LEU A 127 -12.04 20.45 -8.87
C LEU A 127 -12.13 19.09 -8.18
N MET A 128 -13.33 18.53 -8.05
CA MET A 128 -13.54 17.21 -7.45
C MET A 128 -12.85 16.12 -8.28
N GLY A 129 -12.97 16.15 -9.60
CA GLY A 129 -12.32 15.20 -10.51
C GLY A 129 -10.79 15.28 -10.42
N TYR A 130 -10.23 16.49 -10.41
CA TYR A 130 -8.79 16.70 -10.21
C TYR A 130 -8.33 16.15 -8.85
N TRP A 131 -9.08 16.46 -7.80
CA TRP A 131 -8.76 16.01 -6.44
C TRP A 131 -8.81 14.49 -6.30
N ILE A 132 -9.85 13.83 -6.84
CA ILE A 132 -9.95 12.36 -6.86
C ILE A 132 -8.79 11.73 -7.62
N ASN A 133 -8.47 12.23 -8.82
CA ASN A 133 -7.38 11.70 -9.64
C ASN A 133 -6.02 11.87 -8.95
N GLN A 134 -5.78 13.03 -8.33
CA GLN A 134 -4.55 13.30 -7.61
C GLN A 134 -4.43 12.42 -6.36
N HIS A 135 -5.53 12.20 -5.64
CA HIS A 135 -5.56 11.28 -4.50
C HIS A 135 -5.34 9.83 -4.92
N ALA A 136 -5.94 9.39 -6.03
CA ALA A 136 -5.74 8.04 -6.56
C ALA A 136 -4.26 7.78 -6.89
N LYS A 137 -3.60 8.73 -7.57
CA LYS A 137 -2.16 8.65 -7.89
C LYS A 137 -1.29 8.57 -6.64
N ARG A 138 -1.54 9.43 -5.64
CA ARG A 138 -0.81 9.41 -4.36
C ARG A 138 -1.02 8.10 -3.59
N ARG A 139 -2.25 7.59 -3.58
CA ARG A 139 -2.59 6.31 -2.95
C ARG A 139 -1.87 5.15 -3.62
N GLU A 140 -1.83 5.13 -4.94
CA GLU A 140 -1.14 4.08 -5.70
C GLU A 140 0.36 4.06 -5.37
N GLN A 141 1.03 5.22 -5.43
CA GLN A 141 2.45 5.34 -5.07
C GLN A 141 2.73 4.84 -3.65
N LYS A 142 1.93 5.26 -2.67
CA LYS A 142 2.04 4.80 -1.27
C LYS A 142 1.80 3.30 -1.14
N SER A 143 0.81 2.76 -1.85
CA SER A 143 0.49 1.33 -1.79
C SER A 143 1.62 0.45 -2.32
N ARG A 144 2.31 0.88 -3.39
CA ARG A 144 3.48 0.20 -3.95
C ARG A 144 4.64 0.22 -2.97
N MET A 145 4.95 1.40 -2.43
CA MET A 145 5.97 1.59 -1.41
C MET A 145 5.75 0.72 -0.16
N TYR A 146 4.50 0.59 0.31
CA TYR A 146 4.15 -0.29 1.42
C TYR A 146 4.27 -1.77 1.06
N ALA A 147 3.86 -2.17 -0.15
CA ALA A 147 4.02 -3.54 -0.62
C ALA A 147 5.50 -3.94 -0.73
N GLU A 148 6.33 -3.07 -1.28
CA GLU A 148 7.79 -3.26 -1.37
C GLU A 148 8.43 -3.41 0.01
N ALA A 149 8.04 -2.56 0.98
CA ALA A 149 8.56 -2.65 2.34
C ALA A 149 8.19 -4.00 3.00
N LEU A 150 6.95 -4.47 2.83
CA LEU A 150 6.55 -5.78 3.36
C LEU A 150 7.25 -6.94 2.66
N GLN A 151 7.47 -6.84 1.35
CA GLN A 151 8.22 -7.83 0.59
C GLN A 151 9.65 -8.00 1.13
N VAL A 152 10.29 -6.91 1.56
CA VAL A 152 11.64 -6.95 2.15
C VAL A 152 11.66 -7.70 3.48
N ILE A 153 10.61 -7.61 4.29
CA ILE A 153 10.47 -8.42 5.52
C ILE A 153 10.38 -9.92 5.18
N HIS A 154 9.61 -10.28 4.15
CA HIS A 154 9.56 -11.67 3.69
C HIS A 154 10.91 -12.15 3.13
N SER A 155 11.62 -11.31 2.36
CA SER A 155 12.98 -11.64 1.91
C SER A 155 13.96 -11.85 3.08
N TYR A 156 13.73 -11.18 4.21
CA TYR A 156 14.50 -11.38 5.43
C TYR A 156 14.13 -12.69 6.15
N GLU A 157 12.85 -13.06 6.16
CA GLU A 157 12.35 -14.37 6.64
C GLU A 157 12.87 -15.53 5.81
N ASP A 158 13.15 -15.30 4.53
CA ASP A 158 13.67 -16.31 3.60
C ASP A 158 15.17 -16.58 3.77
N LEU A 159 15.92 -15.71 4.46
CA LEU A 159 17.37 -15.86 4.62
C LEU A 159 17.82 -17.21 5.22
N PRO A 160 17.18 -17.76 6.27
CA PRO A 160 17.51 -19.09 6.78
C PRO A 160 17.32 -20.19 5.72
N TYR A 161 16.29 -20.08 4.89
CA TYR A 161 16.04 -21.03 3.80
C TYR A 161 17.13 -20.93 2.72
N LEU A 162 17.54 -19.71 2.34
CA LEU A 162 18.64 -19.51 1.40
C LEU A 162 19.96 -20.10 1.92
N ILE A 163 20.27 -19.91 3.21
CA ILE A 163 21.46 -20.50 3.85
C ILE A 163 21.36 -22.01 3.90
N ARG A 164 20.17 -22.56 4.16
CA ARG A 164 19.93 -24.00 4.21
C ARG A 164 20.11 -24.65 2.85
N CYS A 165 19.62 -24.01 1.80
CA CYS A 165 19.68 -24.48 0.41
C CYS A 165 21.01 -24.15 -0.28
N ARG A 166 22.08 -23.86 0.48
CA ARG A 166 23.41 -23.61 -0.09
C ARG A 166 23.95 -24.85 -0.80
N PRO A 167 24.55 -24.71 -1.99
CA PRO A 167 25.10 -25.83 -2.75
C PRO A 167 26.39 -26.38 -2.14
N ALA A 168 27.19 -25.51 -1.51
CA ALA A 168 28.46 -25.87 -0.89
C ALA A 168 28.77 -24.94 0.30
N SER A 169 29.76 -25.33 1.10
CA SER A 169 30.28 -24.56 2.23
C SER A 169 31.66 -23.97 1.95
N ASP A 170 31.96 -23.65 0.70
CA ASP A 170 33.21 -23.02 0.27
C ASP A 170 33.23 -21.50 0.56
N PRO A 171 34.40 -20.85 0.54
CA PRO A 171 34.51 -19.41 0.82
C PRO A 171 33.72 -18.51 -0.13
N GLU A 172 33.59 -18.89 -1.41
CA GLU A 172 32.90 -18.08 -2.43
C GLU A 172 31.40 -18.09 -2.18
N THR A 173 30.80 -19.25 -1.95
CA THR A 173 29.37 -19.37 -1.57
C THR A 173 29.06 -18.59 -0.29
N ARG A 174 29.96 -18.63 0.70
CA ARG A 174 29.78 -17.83 1.94
C ARG A 174 29.83 -16.33 1.68
N ALA A 175 30.75 -15.86 0.81
CA ALA A 175 30.83 -14.46 0.45
C ALA A 175 29.57 -13.99 -0.31
N ALA A 176 29.08 -14.80 -1.25
CA ALA A 176 27.85 -14.50 -1.99
C ALA A 176 26.62 -14.42 -1.06
N LEU A 177 26.46 -15.37 -0.14
CA LEU A 177 25.38 -15.32 0.85
C LEU A 177 25.52 -14.14 1.82
N ALA A 178 26.74 -13.80 2.25
CA ALA A 178 26.99 -12.64 3.09
C ALA A 178 26.61 -11.32 2.38
N GLN A 179 26.89 -11.22 1.08
CA GLN A 179 26.46 -10.07 0.27
C GLN A 179 24.93 -9.99 0.20
N GLN A 180 24.24 -11.09 -0.11
CA GLN A 180 22.78 -11.12 -0.16
C GLN A 180 22.14 -10.71 1.19
N ILE A 181 22.69 -11.21 2.30
CA ILE A 181 22.25 -10.82 3.65
C ILE A 181 22.42 -9.32 3.86
N SER A 182 23.57 -8.77 3.46
CA SER A 182 23.88 -7.34 3.59
C SER A 182 22.96 -6.47 2.72
N ASP A 183 22.63 -6.92 1.51
CA ASP A 183 21.69 -6.25 0.61
C ASP A 183 20.28 -6.19 1.22
N VAL A 184 19.81 -7.29 1.83
CA VAL A 184 18.52 -7.32 2.53
C VAL A 184 18.51 -6.34 3.69
N PHE A 185 19.55 -6.29 4.53
CA PHE A 185 19.64 -5.30 5.61
C PHE A 185 19.64 -3.86 5.09
N THR A 186 20.31 -3.60 3.97
CA THR A 186 20.32 -2.29 3.32
C THR A 186 18.91 -1.87 2.89
N LYS A 187 18.16 -2.79 2.26
CA LYS A 187 16.76 -2.56 1.89
C LYS A 187 15.86 -2.32 3.11
N ILE A 188 16.03 -3.07 4.19
CA ILE A 188 15.27 -2.87 5.43
C ILE A 188 15.50 -1.46 5.98
N ASN A 189 16.76 -1.04 6.08
CA ASN A 189 17.11 0.29 6.58
C ASN A 189 16.56 1.40 5.67
N LEU A 190 16.64 1.23 4.35
CA LEU A 190 16.07 2.15 3.38
C LEU A 190 14.56 2.33 3.60
N HIS A 191 13.80 1.23 3.61
CA HIS A 191 12.34 1.30 3.79
C HIS A 191 11.96 1.78 5.19
N GLN A 192 12.70 1.42 6.24
CA GLN A 192 12.45 1.93 7.59
C GLN A 192 12.54 3.46 7.65
N ASN A 193 13.62 4.04 7.11
CA ASN A 193 13.79 5.50 7.07
C ASN A 193 12.74 6.18 6.20
N LEU A 194 12.46 5.60 5.03
CA LEU A 194 11.50 6.14 4.07
C LEU A 194 10.07 6.12 4.63
N LEU A 195 9.68 5.06 5.35
CA LEU A 195 8.39 4.98 6.04
C LEU A 195 8.29 5.95 7.21
N LEU A 196 9.37 6.12 8.00
CA LEU A 196 9.40 7.10 9.09
C LEU A 196 9.24 8.53 8.57
N MET A 197 9.82 8.85 7.41
CA MET A 197 9.66 10.14 6.74
C MET A 197 8.21 10.37 6.25
N ASP A 198 7.51 9.33 5.77
CA ASP A 198 6.11 9.45 5.29
C ASP A 198 5.08 9.49 6.44
N SER A 199 5.17 8.55 7.38
CA SER A 199 4.33 8.47 8.57
C SER A 199 5.05 7.78 9.72
N TYR A 200 5.24 8.51 10.81
CA TYR A 200 5.83 7.97 12.04
C TYR A 200 5.09 6.72 12.54
N VAL A 201 3.75 6.68 12.44
CA VAL A 201 2.93 5.55 12.94
C VAL A 201 3.22 4.27 12.15
N VAL A 202 3.37 4.38 10.82
CA VAL A 202 3.69 3.24 9.96
C VAL A 202 5.16 2.84 10.14
N GLY A 203 6.07 3.81 10.21
CA GLY A 203 7.49 3.55 10.45
C GLY A 203 7.74 2.82 11.77
N GLU A 204 7.08 3.22 12.86
CA GLU A 204 7.13 2.52 14.15
C GLU A 204 6.57 1.09 14.03
N ALA A 205 5.39 0.93 13.45
CA ALA A 205 4.77 -0.39 13.30
C ALA A 205 5.62 -1.35 12.43
N TYR A 206 6.28 -0.83 11.39
CA TYR A 206 7.21 -1.57 10.56
C TYR A 206 8.50 -1.94 11.31
N ALA A 207 9.07 -1.00 12.07
CA ALA A 207 10.24 -1.26 12.89
C ALA A 207 9.96 -2.35 13.93
N ASP A 208 8.80 -2.32 14.57
CA ASP A 208 8.38 -3.34 15.53
C ASP A 208 8.17 -4.72 14.89
N LEU A 209 7.57 -4.76 13.69
CA LEU A 209 7.49 -5.99 12.89
C LEU A 209 8.88 -6.54 12.61
N PHE A 210 9.81 -5.71 12.14
CA PHE A 210 11.18 -6.15 11.87
C PHE A 210 11.88 -6.65 13.14
N GLN A 211 11.74 -5.96 14.27
CA GLN A 211 12.33 -6.40 15.54
C GLN A 211 11.80 -7.76 15.97
N GLN A 212 10.49 -8.00 15.84
CA GLN A 212 9.90 -9.29 16.13
C GLN A 212 10.44 -10.37 15.17
N THR A 213 10.45 -10.12 13.86
CA THR A 213 11.02 -11.06 12.88
C THR A 213 12.50 -11.36 13.18
N ARG A 214 13.29 -10.35 13.56
CA ARG A 214 14.72 -10.49 13.90
C ARG A 214 14.96 -11.40 15.11
N ARG A 215 14.08 -11.39 16.11
CA ARG A 215 14.18 -12.28 17.28
C ARG A 215 14.18 -13.76 16.88
N HIS A 216 13.44 -14.12 15.85
CA HIS A 216 13.36 -15.49 15.34
C HIS A 216 14.40 -15.78 14.25
N ALA A 217 14.64 -14.83 13.35
CA ALA A 217 15.55 -15.02 12.22
C ALA A 217 17.01 -15.25 12.64
N GLY A 218 17.47 -14.66 13.75
CA GLY A 218 18.83 -14.88 14.24
C GLY A 218 19.12 -16.35 14.55
N PRO A 219 18.38 -16.97 15.48
CA PRO A 219 18.48 -18.40 15.77
C PRO A 219 18.30 -19.30 14.54
N HIS A 220 17.31 -19.04 13.69
CA HIS A 220 17.07 -19.86 12.49
C HIS A 220 18.23 -19.81 11.48
N ARG A 221 18.85 -18.65 11.28
CA ARG A 221 20.03 -18.55 10.40
C ARG A 221 21.22 -19.32 10.98
N LEU A 222 21.40 -19.30 12.31
CA LEU A 222 22.45 -20.08 12.98
C LEU A 222 22.20 -21.59 12.81
N GLU A 223 20.96 -22.03 13.01
CA GLU A 223 20.54 -23.43 12.77
C GLU A 223 20.79 -23.84 11.32
N ALA A 224 20.43 -22.99 10.35
CA ALA A 224 20.68 -23.25 8.93
C ALA A 224 22.17 -23.38 8.59
N TRP A 225 23.04 -22.56 9.20
CA TRP A 225 24.50 -22.66 9.01
C TRP A 225 25.08 -23.95 9.58
N ASN A 226 24.59 -24.37 10.75
CA ASN A 226 25.03 -25.60 11.43
C ASN A 226 24.53 -26.88 10.75
N THR A 227 23.52 -26.77 9.87
CA THR A 227 23.01 -27.89 9.09
C THR A 227 23.87 -28.11 7.84
N PRO A 228 24.24 -29.35 7.47
CA PRO A 228 25.01 -29.61 6.24
C PRO A 228 24.36 -29.04 4.97
N PRO A 229 25.16 -28.66 3.94
CA PRO A 229 24.65 -28.26 2.62
C PRO A 229 23.71 -29.30 2.00
N VAL A 230 22.83 -28.85 1.11
CA VAL A 230 21.93 -29.74 0.38
C VAL A 230 22.76 -30.57 -0.62
N ALA A 231 22.63 -31.90 -0.55
CA ALA A 231 23.37 -32.80 -1.45
C ALA A 231 22.54 -33.26 -2.67
N THR A 232 21.20 -33.20 -2.56
CA THR A 232 20.29 -33.72 -3.58
C THR A 232 19.13 -32.76 -3.88
N ASP A 233 18.62 -32.78 -5.11
CA ASP A 233 17.45 -31.97 -5.49
C ASP A 233 16.21 -32.31 -4.66
N GLN A 234 16.09 -33.56 -4.19
CA GLN A 234 14.98 -33.98 -3.34
C GLN A 234 15.03 -33.28 -1.96
N GLU A 235 16.22 -33.03 -1.43
CA GLU A 235 16.42 -32.25 -0.20
C GLU A 235 16.12 -30.75 -0.39
N MET A 236 16.22 -30.19 -1.60
CA MET A 236 15.77 -28.81 -1.87
C MET A 236 14.27 -28.64 -1.68
N SER A 237 13.47 -29.63 -2.09
CA SER A 237 12.03 -29.69 -1.80
C SER A 237 11.73 -30.08 -0.33
N GLY A 238 12.76 -30.54 0.37
CA GLY A 238 12.69 -31.21 1.65
C GLY A 238 12.51 -30.26 2.83
N ARG A 239 11.26 -29.92 3.13
CA ARG A 239 10.66 -29.87 4.48
C ARG A 239 11.42 -29.20 5.64
N VAL A 240 12.38 -28.31 5.41
CA VAL A 240 12.94 -27.50 6.50
C VAL A 240 11.91 -26.43 6.83
N TYR A 241 11.63 -26.23 8.12
CA TYR A 241 10.58 -25.32 8.56
C TYR A 241 11.09 -24.41 9.67
N PHE A 242 11.13 -23.11 9.38
CA PHE A 242 11.52 -22.06 10.31
C PHE A 242 10.27 -21.26 10.72
N PRO A 243 9.66 -21.53 11.89
CA PRO A 243 8.41 -20.89 12.28
C PRO A 243 8.62 -19.45 12.76
N TYR A 244 7.88 -18.52 12.19
CA TYR A 244 7.88 -17.12 12.62
C TYR A 244 6.59 -16.78 13.38
N ASP A 245 6.75 -16.20 14.57
CA ASP A 245 5.66 -15.55 15.30
C ASP A 245 5.70 -14.04 15.09
N ASN A 246 5.24 -13.62 13.92
CA ASN A 246 5.19 -12.21 13.56
C ASN A 246 3.88 -11.80 12.87
N GLN A 247 2.95 -12.74 12.68
CA GLN A 247 1.61 -12.45 12.15
C GLN A 247 0.89 -11.31 12.89
N PRO A 248 0.86 -11.25 14.24
CA PRO A 248 0.19 -10.15 14.92
C PRO A 248 0.85 -8.79 14.65
N GLU A 249 2.18 -8.73 14.59
CA GLU A 249 2.91 -7.51 14.22
C GLU A 249 2.67 -7.13 12.76
N GLN A 250 2.57 -8.11 11.86
CA GLN A 250 2.27 -7.89 10.45
C GLN A 250 0.86 -7.31 10.29
N GLU A 251 -0.13 -7.83 11.02
CA GLU A 251 -1.49 -7.29 11.05
C GLU A 251 -1.53 -5.85 11.60
N ILE A 252 -0.78 -5.56 12.65
CA ILE A 252 -0.63 -4.20 13.21
C ILE A 252 -0.04 -3.25 12.17
N CYS A 253 1.02 -3.67 11.47
CA CYS A 253 1.68 -2.92 10.42
C CYS A 253 0.72 -2.66 9.24
N LEU A 254 0.01 -3.70 8.78
CA LEU A 254 -1.01 -3.60 7.74
C LEU A 254 -2.16 -2.67 8.13
N LEU A 255 -2.60 -2.70 9.39
CA LEU A 255 -3.62 -1.79 9.89
C LEU A 255 -3.15 -0.34 9.84
N ALA A 256 -1.89 -0.06 10.23
CA ALA A 256 -1.30 1.27 10.13
C ALA A 256 -1.26 1.74 8.67
N MET A 257 -0.72 0.91 7.76
CA MET A 257 -0.62 1.20 6.33
C MET A 257 -1.99 1.45 5.69
N ARG A 258 -2.99 0.59 5.95
CA ARG A 258 -4.36 0.74 5.41
C ARG A 258 -5.01 2.04 5.85
N ARG A 259 -4.76 2.50 7.09
CA ARG A 259 -5.31 3.76 7.59
C ARG A 259 -4.62 4.98 6.98
N GLU A 260 -3.31 4.93 6.73
CA GLU A 260 -2.59 6.00 6.02
C GLU A 260 -2.99 6.12 4.55
N LEU A 261 -3.45 5.04 3.91
CA LEU A 261 -3.97 5.08 2.55
C LEU A 261 -5.34 5.76 2.44
N THR A 262 -6.01 6.01 3.57
CA THR A 262 -7.26 6.78 3.55
C THR A 262 -6.94 8.26 3.32
N PRO A 263 -7.78 8.98 2.56
CA PRO A 263 -7.51 10.38 2.25
C PRO A 263 -7.52 11.32 3.48
N TRP A 264 -7.99 10.83 4.63
CA TRP A 264 -7.99 11.49 5.95
C TRP A 264 -7.00 10.83 6.94
N GLY A 265 -6.04 10.04 6.44
CA GLY A 265 -5.14 9.24 7.26
C GLY A 265 -4.39 10.03 8.33
N TRP A 266 -3.98 11.27 8.00
CA TRP A 266 -3.28 12.16 8.91
C TRP A 266 -4.11 12.53 10.16
N LEU A 267 -5.43 12.73 10.02
CA LEU A 267 -6.35 12.97 11.13
C LEU A 267 -6.53 11.72 12.00
N LEU A 268 -6.42 10.54 11.39
CA LEU A 268 -6.59 9.25 12.07
C LEU A 268 -5.32 8.80 12.81
N ARG A 269 -4.17 9.48 12.64
CA ARG A 269 -2.87 9.09 13.24
C ARG A 269 -2.92 8.91 14.76
N PRO A 270 -3.41 9.89 15.56
CA PRO A 270 -3.41 9.76 17.02
C PRO A 270 -4.29 8.59 17.49
N HIS A 271 -5.45 8.41 16.86
CA HIS A 271 -6.36 7.30 17.17
C HIS A 271 -5.77 5.95 16.76
N THR A 272 -5.04 5.91 15.65
CA THR A 272 -4.36 4.70 15.17
C THR A 272 -3.24 4.29 16.10
N HIS A 273 -2.40 5.23 16.50
CA HIS A 273 -1.34 4.97 17.46
C HIS A 273 -1.89 4.43 18.80
N ARG A 274 -2.97 5.03 19.33
CA ARG A 274 -3.67 4.52 20.53
C ARG A 274 -4.21 3.10 20.34
N ARG A 275 -4.86 2.82 19.21
CA ARG A 275 -5.41 1.49 18.91
C ARG A 275 -4.33 0.44 18.77
N ILE A 276 -3.21 0.75 18.12
CA ILE A 276 -2.06 -0.14 17.99
C ILE A 276 -1.49 -0.49 19.37
N ARG A 277 -1.29 0.51 20.23
CA ARG A 277 -0.82 0.29 21.60
C ARG A 277 -1.76 -0.65 22.38
N HIS A 278 -3.07 -0.48 22.22
CA HIS A 278 -4.06 -1.36 22.85
C HIS A 278 -4.00 -2.80 22.33
N LEU A 279 -3.85 -2.99 21.02
CA LEU A 279 -3.71 -4.33 20.42
C LEU A 279 -2.46 -5.04 20.94
N ARG A 280 -1.35 -4.31 21.12
CA ARG A 280 -0.12 -4.86 21.70
C ARG A 280 -0.31 -5.31 23.14
N HIS A 281 -0.99 -4.52 23.98
CA HIS A 281 -1.25 -4.90 25.37
C HIS A 281 -2.15 -6.14 25.50
N ARG A 282 -3.01 -6.41 24.52
CA ARG A 282 -3.87 -7.60 24.49
C ARG A 282 -3.23 -8.84 23.86
N ARG A 283 -2.00 -8.72 23.36
CA ARG A 283 -1.30 -9.83 22.72
C ARG A 283 -1.07 -10.95 23.74
N THR A 284 -1.62 -12.12 23.47
CA THR A 284 -1.25 -13.35 24.17
C THR A 284 0.16 -13.76 23.73
N PRO A 285 1.02 -14.23 24.64
CA PRO A 285 2.29 -14.83 24.27
C PRO A 285 2.04 -15.93 23.23
N TRP A 286 2.80 -15.93 22.15
CA TRP A 286 2.65 -16.97 21.15
C TRP A 286 3.12 -18.30 21.70
N SER A 287 2.31 -19.32 21.43
CA SER A 287 2.65 -20.72 21.58
C SER A 287 2.71 -21.33 20.19
N GLU A 288 3.80 -22.03 19.88
CA GLU A 288 3.90 -22.82 18.65
C GLU A 288 2.68 -23.74 18.54
N PRO A 289 1.85 -23.60 17.48
CA PRO A 289 0.69 -24.46 17.26
C PRO A 289 1.08 -25.93 17.27
N ASP A 290 0.22 -26.79 17.81
CA ASP A 290 0.54 -28.21 18.00
C ASP A 290 0.95 -28.89 16.68
N PHE A 291 0.28 -28.58 15.57
CA PHE A 291 0.64 -29.13 14.27
C PHE A 291 2.04 -28.70 13.79
N MET A 292 2.50 -27.48 14.13
CA MET A 292 3.85 -27.02 13.80
C MET A 292 4.88 -27.76 14.64
N ARG A 293 4.61 -27.89 15.94
CA ARG A 293 5.45 -28.64 16.87
C ARG A 293 5.58 -30.11 16.46
N GLU A 294 4.48 -30.75 16.08
CA GLU A 294 4.44 -32.11 15.57
C GLU A 294 5.18 -32.26 14.24
N THR A 295 5.07 -31.26 13.35
CA THR A 295 5.78 -31.27 12.07
C THR A 295 7.28 -31.16 12.31
N ARG A 296 7.72 -30.22 13.15
CA ARG A 296 9.11 -30.10 13.60
C ARG A 296 9.62 -31.37 14.25
N ALA A 297 8.84 -31.97 15.16
CA ALA A 297 9.21 -33.24 15.81
C ALA A 297 9.38 -34.38 14.80
N ARG A 298 8.50 -34.47 13.78
CA ARG A 298 8.62 -35.45 12.69
C ARG A 298 9.85 -35.22 11.81
N LEU A 299 10.25 -33.98 11.61
CA LEU A 299 11.41 -33.61 10.79
C LEU A 299 12.74 -33.82 11.51
N LEU A 300 12.76 -33.58 12.82
CA LEU A 300 13.92 -33.78 13.68
C LEU A 300 14.06 -35.25 14.13
N SER A 301 13.01 -36.06 14.03
CA SER A 301 13.09 -37.49 14.31
C SER A 301 14.00 -38.14 13.26
N PRO A 302 15.13 -38.75 13.66
CA PRO A 302 15.95 -39.50 12.71
C PRO A 302 15.06 -40.55 12.07
N ARG A 303 14.90 -40.48 10.75
CA ARG A 303 14.19 -41.51 10.01
C ARG A 303 14.93 -42.80 10.32
N GLY A 304 14.29 -43.67 11.11
CA GLY A 304 14.91 -44.88 11.63
C GLY A 304 15.69 -45.56 10.50
N GLY A 305 16.93 -45.93 10.79
CA GLY A 305 17.74 -46.74 9.91
C GLY A 305 16.90 -47.94 9.48
N GLY A 306 16.42 -47.88 8.25
CA GLY A 306 16.05 -49.08 7.52
C GLY A 306 17.36 -49.80 7.30
N ALA A 307 17.69 -50.66 8.25
CA ALA A 307 18.59 -51.77 8.02
C ALA A 307 18.01 -52.52 6.82
N ASN A 308 18.63 -52.32 5.66
CA ASN A 308 18.62 -53.32 4.61
C ASN A 308 19.84 -54.20 4.91
N ASP A 309 19.63 -55.16 5.81
CA ASP A 309 20.26 -56.48 5.71
C ASP A 309 19.52 -57.30 4.64
#